data_AF-A0A923RCM7-F1
#
_entry.id   AF-A0A923RCM7-F1
#
_cell.length_a   1.000
_cell.length_b   1.000
_cell.length_c   1.000
_cell.angle_alpha   90.00
_cell.angle_beta   90.00
_cell.angle_gamma   90.00
#
_symmetry.space_group_name_H-M   'P 1'
#
loop_
_entity.id
_entity.type
_entity.pdbx_description
1 polymer ?
#
loop_
_entity_poly.entity_id
_entity_poly.type
_entity_poly.pdbx_seq_one_letter_code
_entity_poly.pdbx_strand_id
1 'polypeptide(L)'
;MKTIAFILAFLIAPIALAQSTPSAKTVFSNYRPSVMESTPAVDEAFRNLETEFRKFNLLNLQFGTQCTQRAETWAYGLEKTKGIRSQKVFVFYTHAFKEYYRKANGKDFEWWFHVAPFVLSKASNGTVEERVIDKAFSDRSLTMKEWTDLFIESKEKCIENVPFANFEGDVSAEGASFNRNAHCYLVRAPMYDMFPSDIDARERGLRPQLEWDLNQVHTAAHALTAASRKSFLKRVGLR
;
A
#
# COMPACT_ATOMS: atom_id res chain seq x y z
N MET A 1 62.79 -19.99 31.45
CA MET A 1 61.79 -20.52 30.49
C MET A 1 60.47 -19.78 30.71
N LYS A 2 60.06 -18.91 29.78
CA LYS A 2 58.76 -18.24 29.79
C LYS A 2 58.13 -18.44 28.42
N THR A 3 57.07 -19.24 28.38
CA THR A 3 56.33 -19.59 27.16
C THR A 3 55.32 -18.46 26.88
N ILE A 4 55.46 -17.77 25.75
CA ILE A 4 54.52 -16.76 25.28
C ILE A 4 53.47 -17.48 24.42
N ALA A 5 52.23 -17.51 24.89
CA ALA A 5 51.10 -18.02 24.11
C ALA A 5 50.52 -16.89 23.26
N PHE A 6 50.66 -17.01 21.93
CA PHE A 6 49.97 -16.16 20.96
C PHE A 6 48.54 -16.67 20.77
N ILE A 7 47.56 -15.91 21.26
CA ILE A 7 46.14 -16.16 20.97
C ILE A 7 45.83 -15.48 19.63
N LEU A 8 45.66 -16.27 18.58
CA LEU A 8 45.12 -15.83 17.30
C LEU A 8 43.62 -15.57 17.46
N ALA A 9 43.22 -14.30 17.56
CA ALA A 9 41.82 -13.92 17.45
C ALA A 9 41.43 -13.90 15.96
N PHE A 10 40.70 -14.93 15.51
CA PHE A 10 40.05 -14.91 14.20
C PHE A 10 38.89 -13.91 14.23
N LEU A 11 39.08 -12.75 13.61
CA LEU A 11 38.02 -11.81 13.27
C LEU A 11 37.15 -12.44 12.18
N ILE A 12 36.05 -13.10 12.59
CA ILE A 12 34.99 -13.49 11.66
C ILE A 12 34.17 -12.22 11.40
N ALA A 13 34.51 -11.50 10.33
CA ALA A 13 33.64 -10.45 9.82
C ALA A 13 32.33 -11.09 9.32
N PRO A 14 31.15 -10.62 9.74
CA PRO A 14 29.89 -11.10 9.18
C PRO A 14 29.85 -10.73 7.70
N ILE A 15 29.87 -11.75 6.84
CA ILE A 15 29.63 -11.59 5.41
C ILE A 15 28.14 -11.27 5.26
N ALA A 16 27.81 -9.99 5.23
CA ALA A 16 26.49 -9.54 4.82
C ALA A 16 26.36 -9.85 3.31
N LEU A 17 25.68 -10.95 2.99
CA LEU A 17 25.29 -11.27 1.63
C LEU A 17 24.35 -10.16 1.12
N ALA A 18 24.89 -9.24 0.33
CA ALA A 18 24.11 -8.27 -0.41
C ALA A 18 23.25 -9.01 -1.44
N GLN A 19 22.03 -9.39 -1.05
CA GLN A 19 21.05 -9.91 -1.98
C GLN A 19 20.61 -8.76 -2.89
N SER A 20 20.90 -8.88 -4.18
CA SER A 20 20.42 -7.93 -5.18
C SER A 20 18.89 -7.93 -5.15
N THR A 21 18.30 -6.81 -4.71
CA THR A 21 16.84 -6.68 -4.62
C THR A 21 16.25 -6.82 -6.03
N PRO A 22 15.33 -7.76 -6.25
CA PRO A 22 14.67 -7.91 -7.53
C PRO A 22 14.02 -6.59 -7.95
N SER A 23 14.13 -6.22 -9.23
CA SER A 23 13.43 -5.05 -9.77
C SER A 23 11.92 -5.16 -9.49
N ALA A 24 11.22 -4.06 -9.25
CA ALA A 24 9.76 -4.05 -9.07
C ALA A 24 9.00 -4.76 -10.21
N LYS A 25 9.58 -4.85 -11.42
CA LYS A 25 9.04 -5.65 -12.54
C LYS A 25 9.01 -7.16 -12.28
N THR A 26 9.86 -7.68 -11.40
CA THR A 26 9.96 -9.12 -11.09
C THR A 26 9.06 -9.58 -9.95
N VAL A 27 8.59 -8.68 -9.07
CA VAL A 27 7.82 -9.06 -7.86
C VAL A 27 6.41 -9.58 -8.22
N PHE A 28 5.86 -9.20 -9.37
CA PHE A 28 4.51 -9.59 -9.81
C PHE A 28 4.49 -10.21 -11.21
N SER A 29 5.47 -11.05 -11.57
CA SER A 29 5.66 -11.55 -12.95
C SER A 29 4.40 -12.17 -13.60
N ASN A 30 3.49 -12.71 -12.78
CA ASN A 30 2.26 -13.38 -13.24
C ASN A 30 0.98 -12.53 -13.06
N TYR A 31 1.08 -11.34 -12.48
CA TYR A 31 -0.05 -10.44 -12.32
C TYR A 31 -0.16 -9.51 -13.54
N ARG A 32 -1.36 -9.43 -14.13
CA ARG A 32 -1.64 -8.54 -15.27
C ARG A 32 -2.74 -7.56 -14.89
N PRO A 33 -2.41 -6.30 -14.54
CA PRO A 33 -3.41 -5.28 -14.27
C PRO A 33 -4.21 -4.95 -15.53
N SER A 34 -5.47 -4.56 -15.35
CA SER A 34 -6.27 -4.01 -16.44
C SER A 34 -5.74 -2.63 -16.82
N VAL A 35 -5.68 -2.36 -18.13
CA VAL A 35 -5.43 -1.01 -18.67
C VAL A 35 -6.75 -0.49 -19.22
N MET A 36 -7.27 0.57 -18.60
CA MET A 36 -8.51 1.22 -19.00
C MET A 36 -8.28 2.12 -20.22
N GLU A 37 -9.29 2.25 -21.07
CA GLU A 37 -9.16 2.97 -22.35
C GLU A 37 -9.01 4.49 -22.19
N SER A 38 -9.46 5.08 -21.07
CA SER A 38 -9.35 6.51 -20.82
C SER A 38 -9.60 6.90 -19.36
N THR A 39 -9.15 8.09 -18.95
CA THR A 39 -9.41 8.65 -17.61
C THR A 39 -10.92 8.77 -17.30
N PRO A 40 -11.79 9.22 -18.22
CA PRO A 40 -13.24 9.19 -18.00
C PRO A 40 -13.81 7.81 -17.66
N ALA A 41 -13.26 6.73 -18.24
CA ALA A 41 -13.67 5.37 -17.90
C ALA A 41 -13.27 5.01 -16.47
N VAL A 42 -12.10 5.45 -16.01
CA VAL A 42 -11.67 5.30 -14.61
C VAL A 42 -12.63 6.04 -13.68
N ASP A 43 -12.97 7.29 -13.99
CA ASP A 43 -13.86 8.10 -13.16
C ASP A 43 -15.29 7.52 -13.10
N GLU A 44 -15.75 6.88 -14.17
CA GLU A 44 -17.01 6.12 -14.16
C GLU A 44 -16.94 4.91 -13.22
N ALA A 45 -15.86 4.13 -13.27
CA ALA A 45 -15.64 3.02 -12.34
C ALA A 45 -15.59 3.53 -10.88
N PHE A 46 -14.89 4.65 -10.64
CA PHE A 46 -14.80 5.33 -9.35
C PHE A 46 -16.18 5.73 -8.81
N ARG A 47 -17.02 6.38 -9.61
CA ARG A 47 -18.36 6.82 -9.19
C ARG A 47 -19.23 5.66 -8.70
N ASN A 48 -19.06 4.46 -9.25
CA ASN A 48 -19.83 3.27 -8.90
C ASN A 48 -19.34 2.51 -7.65
N LEU A 49 -18.25 2.95 -7.02
CA LEU A 49 -17.77 2.30 -5.80
C LEU A 49 -18.59 2.65 -4.57
N GLU A 50 -18.57 1.73 -3.60
CA GLU A 50 -19.18 1.90 -2.29
C GLU A 50 -18.67 3.15 -1.59
N THR A 51 -19.59 3.90 -0.98
CA THR A 51 -19.31 5.13 -0.20
C THR A 51 -19.80 5.03 1.24
N GLU A 52 -20.74 4.14 1.51
CA GLU A 52 -21.36 3.98 2.83
C GLU A 52 -20.51 3.09 3.76
N PHE A 53 -19.34 3.60 4.11
CA PHE A 53 -18.53 3.02 5.18
C PHE A 53 -19.03 3.50 6.54
N ARG A 54 -18.96 2.63 7.55
CA ARG A 54 -19.25 2.99 8.94
C ARG A 54 -18.35 4.15 9.33
N LYS A 55 -18.96 5.20 9.89
CA LYS A 55 -18.21 6.35 10.40
C LYS A 55 -17.17 5.85 11.40
N PHE A 56 -15.97 6.40 11.26
CA PHE A 56 -14.89 6.22 12.20
C PHE A 56 -15.37 6.55 13.61
N ASN A 57 -15.35 5.56 14.49
CA ASN A 57 -15.59 5.77 15.90
C ASN A 57 -14.23 6.01 16.57
N LEU A 58 -13.96 7.26 16.97
CA LEU A 58 -12.73 7.65 17.68
C LEU A 58 -12.49 6.84 18.97
N LEU A 59 -13.53 6.24 19.56
CA LEU A 59 -13.42 5.42 20.79
C LEU A 59 -13.11 3.95 20.51
N ASN A 60 -13.23 3.50 19.25
CA ASN A 60 -12.92 2.13 18.82
C ASN A 60 -11.88 2.17 17.69
N LEU A 61 -10.73 2.78 18.02
CA LEU A 61 -9.50 2.73 17.24
C LEU A 61 -8.92 1.30 17.27
N GLN A 62 -9.62 0.33 16.70
CA GLN A 62 -8.95 -0.90 16.29
C GLN A 62 -8.01 -0.53 15.14
N PHE A 63 -6.76 -0.29 15.51
CA PHE A 63 -5.59 -0.06 14.67
C PHE A 63 -5.75 -0.64 13.26
N GLY A 64 -5.57 0.20 12.23
CA GLY A 64 -5.24 -0.26 10.87
C GLY A 64 -6.37 -0.84 10.01
N THR A 65 -7.63 -0.80 10.43
CA THR A 65 -8.70 -1.53 9.72
C THR A 65 -9.37 -0.74 8.59
N GLN A 66 -9.54 0.59 8.67
CA GLN A 66 -10.44 1.22 7.70
C GLN A 66 -9.88 1.37 6.28
N CYS A 67 -8.63 1.81 6.11
CA CYS A 67 -8.08 2.03 4.76
C CYS A 67 -7.89 0.69 4.01
N THR A 68 -7.33 -0.31 4.67
CA THR A 68 -7.13 -1.67 4.12
C THR A 68 -8.47 -2.31 3.75
N GLN A 69 -9.47 -2.26 4.64
CA GLN A 69 -10.81 -2.78 4.36
C GLN A 69 -11.53 -2.03 3.23
N ARG A 70 -11.41 -0.69 3.16
CA ARG A 70 -11.97 0.08 2.04
C ARG A 70 -11.29 -0.29 0.73
N ALA A 71 -9.96 -0.32 0.71
CA ALA A 71 -9.19 -0.67 -0.47
C ALA A 71 -9.49 -2.09 -0.96
N GLU A 72 -9.58 -3.06 -0.05
CA GLU A 72 -9.97 -4.44 -0.33
C GLU A 72 -11.38 -4.52 -0.92
N THR A 73 -12.36 -3.86 -0.26
CA THR A 73 -13.76 -3.82 -0.70
C THR A 73 -13.88 -3.23 -2.11
N TRP A 74 -13.20 -2.12 -2.38
CA TRP A 74 -13.21 -1.46 -3.69
C TRP A 74 -12.51 -2.30 -4.76
N ALA A 75 -11.34 -2.85 -4.47
CA ALA A 75 -10.60 -3.68 -5.42
C ALA A 75 -11.38 -4.96 -5.78
N TYR A 76 -11.98 -5.64 -4.80
CA TYR A 76 -12.84 -6.80 -5.03
C TYR A 76 -14.09 -6.43 -5.83
N GLY A 77 -14.72 -5.31 -5.48
CA GLY A 77 -15.88 -4.79 -6.20
C GLY A 77 -15.57 -4.49 -7.67
N LEU A 78 -14.45 -3.83 -7.97
CA LEU A 78 -13.99 -3.55 -9.33
C LEU A 78 -13.81 -4.83 -10.15
N GLU A 79 -13.16 -5.84 -9.57
CA GLU A 79 -12.94 -7.09 -10.29
C GLU A 79 -14.26 -7.83 -10.55
N LYS A 80 -15.10 -8.02 -9.51
CA LYS A 80 -16.31 -8.85 -9.63
C LYS A 80 -17.41 -8.22 -10.46
N THR A 81 -17.52 -6.89 -10.45
CA THR A 81 -18.64 -6.20 -11.12
C THR A 81 -18.28 -5.65 -12.50
N LYS A 82 -16.99 -5.38 -12.75
CA LYS A 82 -16.51 -4.74 -13.99
C LYS A 82 -15.39 -5.51 -14.68
N GLY A 83 -14.88 -6.60 -14.09
CA GLY A 83 -13.72 -7.32 -14.63
C GLY A 83 -12.41 -6.51 -14.57
N ILE A 84 -12.35 -5.47 -13.74
CA ILE A 84 -11.18 -4.57 -13.64
C ILE A 84 -10.21 -5.14 -12.61
N ARG A 85 -9.05 -5.58 -13.09
CA ARG A 85 -7.92 -6.04 -12.26
C ARG A 85 -7.09 -4.84 -11.81
N SER A 86 -7.45 -4.27 -10.67
CA SER A 86 -6.75 -3.14 -10.06
C SER A 86 -5.46 -3.58 -9.34
N GLN A 87 -4.56 -2.65 -9.09
CA GLN A 87 -3.46 -2.85 -8.14
C GLN A 87 -3.76 -2.07 -6.87
N LYS A 88 -2.92 -2.20 -5.85
CA LYS A 88 -2.94 -1.34 -4.66
C LYS A 88 -1.62 -0.61 -4.53
N VAL A 89 -1.70 0.63 -4.06
CA VAL A 89 -0.53 1.41 -3.66
C VAL A 89 -0.62 1.66 -2.16
N PHE A 90 0.47 1.34 -1.48
CA PHE A 90 0.70 1.61 -0.08
C PHE A 90 1.65 2.79 -0.01
N VAL A 91 1.21 3.89 0.62
CA VAL A 91 2.09 5.00 1.00
C VAL A 91 2.49 4.80 2.44
N PHE A 92 3.80 4.80 2.68
CA PHE A 92 4.35 4.67 4.00
C PHE A 92 4.99 5.98 4.44
N TYR A 93 4.69 6.41 5.66
CA TYR A 93 5.15 7.69 6.21
C TYR A 93 6.40 7.49 7.05
N THR A 94 7.45 8.24 6.75
CA THR A 94 8.74 8.09 7.44
C THR A 94 8.79 8.89 8.74
N HIS A 95 9.82 8.61 9.54
CA HIS A 95 10.14 9.45 10.70
C HIS A 95 10.38 10.92 10.29
N ALA A 96 11.12 11.18 9.21
CA ALA A 96 11.39 12.53 8.72
C ALA A 96 10.11 13.32 8.43
N PHE A 97 9.13 12.69 7.78
CA PHE A 97 7.83 13.33 7.56
C PHE A 97 7.07 13.60 8.85
N LYS A 98 7.08 12.66 9.80
CA LYS A 98 6.43 12.86 11.10
C LYS A 98 7.06 14.03 11.87
N GLU A 99 8.39 14.17 11.83
CA GLU A 99 9.09 15.31 12.41
C GLU A 99 8.74 16.62 11.70
N TYR A 100 8.74 16.64 10.37
CA TYR A 100 8.30 17.78 9.58
C TYR A 100 6.89 18.20 9.96
N TYR A 101 5.95 17.25 9.99
CA TYR A 101 4.55 17.48 10.29
C TYR A 101 4.38 18.06 11.70
N ARG A 102 5.07 17.49 12.70
CA ARG A 102 5.06 17.99 14.08
C ARG A 102 5.57 19.42 14.16
N LYS A 103 6.67 19.76 13.48
CA LYS A 103 7.22 21.13 13.45
C LYS A 103 6.25 22.11 12.79
N ALA A 104 5.62 21.73 11.69
CA ALA A 104 4.71 22.60 10.93
C ALA A 104 3.34 22.79 11.62
N ASN A 105 2.81 21.76 12.25
CA ASN A 105 1.43 21.74 12.75
C ASN A 105 1.30 21.78 14.29
N GLY A 106 2.40 21.63 15.03
CA GLY A 106 2.39 21.58 16.50
C GLY A 106 1.73 20.33 17.09
N LYS A 107 1.56 19.26 16.30
CA LYS A 107 0.96 17.98 16.73
C LYS A 107 1.57 16.80 15.99
N ASP A 108 1.53 15.61 16.59
CA ASP A 108 2.05 14.41 15.97
C ASP A 108 1.18 13.91 14.80
N PHE A 109 1.83 13.28 13.83
CA PHE A 109 1.17 12.57 12.74
C PHE A 109 1.02 11.09 13.10
N GLU A 110 -0.21 10.60 13.17
CA GLU A 110 -0.50 9.28 13.77
C GLU A 110 -0.45 8.12 12.79
N TRP A 111 -0.54 8.38 11.47
CA TRP A 111 -0.56 7.30 10.49
C TRP A 111 0.85 6.85 10.16
N TRP A 112 1.06 5.54 10.12
CA TRP A 112 2.32 4.94 9.66
C TRP A 112 2.25 4.48 8.20
N PHE A 113 1.03 4.26 7.68
CA PHE A 113 0.78 4.03 6.26
C PHE A 113 -0.66 4.38 5.87
N HIS A 114 -0.91 4.46 4.56
CA HIS A 114 -2.25 4.46 3.96
C HIS A 114 -2.24 3.63 2.68
N VAL A 115 -3.40 3.12 2.27
CA VAL A 115 -3.53 2.27 1.08
C VAL A 115 -4.78 2.62 0.29
N ALA A 116 -4.66 2.58 -1.03
CA ALA A 116 -5.77 2.70 -1.95
C ALA A 116 -5.55 1.82 -3.20
N PRO A 117 -6.62 1.34 -3.86
CA PRO A 117 -6.53 0.75 -5.18
C PRO A 117 -6.08 1.80 -6.21
N PHE A 118 -5.40 1.35 -7.25
CA PHE A 118 -5.17 2.13 -8.44
C PHE A 118 -5.35 1.27 -9.69
N VAL A 119 -5.62 1.92 -10.81
CA VAL A 119 -5.74 1.27 -12.11
C VAL A 119 -4.79 1.94 -13.10
N LEU A 120 -4.48 1.23 -14.18
CA LEU A 120 -3.77 1.81 -15.32
C LEU A 120 -4.78 2.37 -16.29
N SER A 121 -4.49 3.52 -16.88
CA SER A 121 -5.35 4.16 -17.88
C SER A 121 -4.52 4.72 -19.03
N LYS A 122 -5.02 4.63 -20.25
CA LYS A 122 -4.46 5.38 -21.38
C LYS A 122 -4.82 6.86 -21.24
N ALA A 123 -3.82 7.72 -21.31
CA ALA A 123 -3.98 9.16 -21.41
C ALA A 123 -4.22 9.59 -22.87
N SER A 124 -4.65 10.84 -23.07
CA SER A 124 -4.97 11.38 -24.40
C SER A 124 -3.76 11.43 -25.35
N ASN A 125 -2.55 11.50 -24.80
CA ASN A 125 -1.28 11.46 -25.52
C ASN A 125 -0.81 10.02 -25.83
N GLY A 126 -1.60 9.00 -25.49
CA GLY A 126 -1.26 7.57 -25.68
C GLY A 126 -0.38 6.96 -24.59
N THR A 127 0.06 7.71 -23.58
CA THR A 127 0.84 7.16 -22.46
C THR A 127 -0.06 6.41 -21.48
N VAL A 128 0.48 5.42 -20.78
CA VAL A 128 -0.23 4.74 -19.68
C VAL A 128 0.09 5.44 -18.37
N GLU A 129 -0.94 5.81 -17.62
CA GLU A 129 -0.85 6.51 -16.35
C GLU A 129 -1.51 5.72 -15.23
N GLU A 130 -1.04 5.94 -14.00
CA GLU A 130 -1.64 5.38 -12.78
C GLU A 130 -2.69 6.32 -12.22
N ARG A 131 -3.87 5.77 -11.95
CA ARG A 131 -5.00 6.51 -11.38
C ARG A 131 -5.45 5.85 -10.08
N VAL A 132 -5.18 6.53 -8.97
CA VAL A 132 -5.56 6.10 -7.62
C VAL A 132 -7.04 6.36 -7.40
N ILE A 133 -7.70 5.39 -6.79
CA ILE A 133 -9.13 5.37 -6.53
C ILE A 133 -9.35 5.34 -5.01
N ASP A 134 -9.52 6.53 -4.43
CA ASP A 134 -9.72 6.68 -2.98
C ASP A 134 -10.89 7.59 -2.63
N LYS A 135 -12.12 7.05 -2.65
CA LYS A 135 -13.35 7.79 -2.36
C LYS A 135 -13.46 8.36 -0.96
N ALA A 136 -12.57 7.97 -0.04
CA ALA A 136 -12.56 8.54 1.29
C ALA A 136 -11.90 9.93 1.32
N PHE A 137 -11.04 10.24 0.35
CA PHE A 137 -10.23 11.46 0.33
C PHE A 137 -10.34 12.27 -0.97
N SER A 138 -11.04 11.75 -1.99
CA SER A 138 -11.31 12.48 -3.23
C SER A 138 -12.71 12.18 -3.78
N ASP A 139 -13.18 13.05 -4.66
CA ASP A 139 -14.45 12.93 -5.41
C ASP A 139 -14.26 12.38 -6.83
N ARG A 140 -13.01 12.26 -7.29
CA ARG A 140 -12.58 11.68 -8.57
C ARG A 140 -11.34 10.80 -8.41
N SER A 141 -10.97 10.07 -9.47
CA SER A 141 -9.64 9.45 -9.50
C SER A 141 -8.56 10.54 -9.50
N LEU A 142 -7.41 10.22 -8.92
CA LEU A 142 -6.25 11.11 -8.83
C LEU A 142 -5.02 10.45 -9.46
N THR A 143 -4.09 11.24 -9.99
CA THR A 143 -2.74 10.74 -10.26
C THR A 143 -2.07 10.32 -8.96
N MET A 144 -1.03 9.49 -9.04
CA MET A 144 -0.25 9.09 -7.86
C MET A 144 0.22 10.31 -7.06
N LYS A 145 0.73 11.35 -7.73
CA LYS A 145 1.21 12.57 -7.08
C LYS A 145 0.09 13.37 -6.43
N GLU A 146 -1.02 13.60 -7.14
CA GLU A 146 -2.19 14.29 -6.57
C GLU A 146 -2.70 13.57 -5.30
N TRP A 147 -2.74 12.23 -5.31
CA TRP A 147 -3.17 11.45 -4.15
C TRP A 147 -2.17 11.50 -3.00
N THR A 148 -0.86 11.33 -3.24
CA THR A 148 0.13 11.47 -2.16
C THR A 148 0.14 12.87 -1.56
N ASP A 149 -0.11 13.90 -2.37
CA ASP A 149 -0.14 15.29 -1.92
C ASP A 149 -1.29 15.58 -0.95
N LEU A 150 -2.31 14.72 -0.85
CA LEU A 150 -3.34 14.83 0.17
C LEU A 150 -2.79 14.57 1.59
N PHE A 151 -1.74 13.75 1.69
CA PHE A 151 -1.19 13.30 2.97
C PHE A 151 0.19 13.89 3.25
N ILE A 152 0.99 14.12 2.21
CA ILE A 152 2.36 14.61 2.31
C ILE A 152 2.36 16.14 2.17
N GLU A 153 2.17 16.84 3.28
CA GLU A 153 2.03 18.30 3.31
C GLU A 153 3.24 19.04 2.71
N SER A 154 4.45 18.52 2.90
CA SER A 154 5.69 19.03 2.29
C SER A 154 5.71 19.00 0.75
N LYS A 155 4.80 18.23 0.11
CA LYS A 155 4.74 17.97 -1.34
C LYS A 155 5.98 17.29 -1.94
N GLU A 156 6.90 16.79 -1.10
CA GLU A 156 8.04 16.02 -1.55
C GLU A 156 7.60 14.76 -2.29
N LYS A 157 8.37 14.38 -3.32
CA LYS A 157 8.11 13.16 -4.08
C LYS A 157 8.50 11.95 -3.23
N CYS A 158 7.55 11.02 -3.04
CA CYS A 158 7.84 9.75 -2.39
C CYS A 158 8.86 8.93 -3.18
N ILE A 159 9.71 8.19 -2.46
CA ILE A 159 10.60 7.21 -3.09
C ILE A 159 9.76 6.00 -3.52
N GLU A 160 9.94 5.57 -4.76
CA GLU A 160 9.17 4.49 -5.36
C GLU A 160 10.02 3.23 -5.54
N ASN A 161 9.37 2.06 -5.67
CA ASN A 161 10.01 0.78 -5.99
C ASN A 161 11.02 0.30 -4.94
N VAL A 162 10.75 0.61 -3.67
CA VAL A 162 11.53 0.12 -2.53
C VAL A 162 10.89 -1.20 -2.06
N PRO A 163 11.67 -2.29 -1.89
CA PRO A 163 11.18 -3.50 -1.26
C PRO A 163 10.61 -3.18 0.13
N PHE A 164 9.47 -3.75 0.48
CA PHE A 164 8.87 -3.61 1.79
C PHE A 164 9.83 -4.01 2.93
N ALA A 165 10.65 -5.05 2.75
CA ALA A 165 11.66 -5.45 3.73
C ALA A 165 12.68 -4.34 4.05
N ASN A 166 12.94 -3.43 3.10
CA ASN A 166 13.82 -2.28 3.32
C ASN A 166 13.12 -1.14 4.07
N PHE A 167 11.79 -1.19 4.20
CA PHE A 167 10.99 -0.19 4.88
C PHE A 167 10.70 -0.55 6.35
N GLU A 168 10.65 -1.82 6.75
CA GLU A 168 10.33 -2.21 8.14
C GLU A 168 11.26 -1.56 9.19
N GLY A 169 12.50 -1.25 8.81
CA GLY A 169 13.42 -0.50 9.65
C GLY A 169 13.00 0.96 9.93
N ASP A 170 12.28 1.60 9.01
CA ASP A 170 12.03 3.04 9.04
C ASP A 170 10.88 3.44 9.96
N VAL A 171 10.02 2.49 10.33
CA VAL A 171 8.84 2.72 11.16
C VAL A 171 9.21 2.81 12.65
N SER A 172 10.26 2.12 13.09
CA SER A 172 10.68 2.06 14.50
C SER A 172 11.67 3.15 14.93
N ALA A 173 12.13 4.02 14.01
CA ALA A 173 13.25 4.94 14.21
C ALA A 173 14.62 4.26 14.51
N GLU A 174 14.65 2.92 14.56
CA GLU A 174 15.85 2.12 14.82
C GLU A 174 16.48 1.57 13.53
N GLY A 175 15.73 1.52 12.42
CA GLY A 175 16.24 1.03 11.16
C GLY A 175 16.85 2.12 10.27
N ALA A 176 17.83 1.67 9.50
CA ALA A 176 18.56 2.48 8.56
C ALA A 176 17.65 2.82 7.37
N SER A 177 17.06 4.01 7.42
CA SER A 177 16.41 4.57 6.23
C SER A 177 17.35 4.56 5.06
N PHE A 178 16.92 3.91 3.98
CA PHE A 178 17.59 4.02 2.69
C PHE A 178 17.85 5.49 2.34
N ASN A 179 16.93 6.38 2.76
CA ASN A 179 17.15 7.80 2.79
C ASN A 179 16.48 8.45 4.01
N ARG A 180 17.28 8.83 5.01
CA ARG A 180 16.83 9.47 6.27
C ARG A 180 16.05 10.76 6.09
N ASN A 181 16.13 11.39 4.92
CA ASN A 181 15.42 12.63 4.61
C ASN A 181 14.15 12.40 3.79
N ALA A 182 13.88 11.17 3.32
CA ALA A 182 12.69 10.90 2.53
C ALA A 182 11.44 11.05 3.40
N HIS A 183 10.40 11.70 2.89
CA HIS A 183 9.14 11.87 3.61
C HIS A 183 8.18 10.68 3.46
N CYS A 184 8.29 9.93 2.37
CA CYS A 184 7.42 8.79 2.13
C CYS A 184 8.01 7.79 1.15
N TYR A 185 7.48 6.57 1.22
CA TYR A 185 7.73 5.51 0.26
C TYR A 185 6.42 5.04 -0.37
N LEU A 186 6.47 4.65 -1.65
CA LEU A 186 5.36 4.01 -2.35
C LEU A 186 5.71 2.57 -2.70
N VAL A 187 4.89 1.65 -2.21
CA VAL A 187 4.97 0.22 -2.53
C VAL A 187 3.70 -0.17 -3.29
N ARG A 188 3.88 -0.72 -4.49
CA ARG A 188 2.78 -1.22 -5.33
C ARG A 188 2.62 -2.70 -5.06
N ALA A 189 1.39 -3.19 -5.04
CA ALA A 189 1.03 -4.58 -4.79
C ALA A 189 -0.14 -5.01 -5.70
N PRO A 190 -0.34 -6.32 -5.94
CA PRO A 190 -1.54 -6.82 -6.62
C PRO A 190 -2.77 -6.55 -5.75
N MET A 191 -3.96 -6.60 -6.36
CA MET A 191 -5.22 -6.43 -5.61
C MET A 191 -5.47 -7.45 -4.50
N TYR A 192 -4.69 -8.52 -4.38
CA TYR A 192 -4.91 -9.57 -3.38
C TYR A 192 -4.24 -9.31 -2.03
N ASP A 193 -3.37 -8.30 -1.94
CA ASP A 193 -2.65 -7.98 -0.70
C ASP A 193 -3.44 -6.92 0.07
N MET A 194 -3.96 -7.28 1.24
CA MET A 194 -4.80 -6.39 2.05
C MET A 194 -3.95 -5.56 3.01
N PHE A 195 -2.92 -6.17 3.58
CA PHE A 195 -2.07 -5.57 4.61
C PHE A 195 -0.61 -5.45 4.17
N PRO A 196 0.18 -4.56 4.80
CA PRO A 196 1.63 -4.52 4.60
C PRO A 196 2.32 -5.88 4.83
N SER A 197 1.83 -6.68 5.79
CA SER A 197 2.34 -8.05 6.02
C SER A 197 2.12 -9.00 4.85
N ASP A 198 1.08 -8.79 4.02
CA ASP A 198 0.88 -9.58 2.80
C ASP A 198 1.95 -9.26 1.76
N ILE A 199 2.37 -7.99 1.69
CA ILE A 199 3.46 -7.53 0.81
C ILE A 199 4.79 -8.15 1.27
N ASP A 200 5.10 -8.08 2.56
CA ASP A 200 6.29 -8.71 3.14
C ASP A 200 6.33 -10.21 2.84
N ALA A 201 5.24 -10.92 3.14
CA ALA A 201 5.13 -12.34 2.86
C ALA A 201 5.32 -12.65 1.38
N ARG A 202 4.83 -11.81 0.47
CA ARG A 202 5.01 -11.98 -0.98
C ARG A 202 6.44 -11.75 -1.42
N GLU A 203 7.09 -10.68 -0.95
CA GLU A 203 8.49 -10.39 -1.27
C GLU A 203 9.44 -11.48 -0.77
N ARG A 204 9.12 -12.10 0.38
CA ARG A 204 9.85 -13.25 0.93
C ARG A 204 9.49 -14.58 0.26
N GLY A 205 8.58 -14.59 -0.73
CA GLY A 205 8.14 -15.80 -1.42
C GLY A 205 7.23 -16.72 -0.59
N LEU A 206 6.72 -16.26 0.55
CA LEU A 206 5.81 -17.01 1.44
C LEU A 206 4.35 -16.95 0.97
N ARG A 207 3.99 -15.95 0.16
CA ARG A 207 2.64 -15.77 -0.43
C ARG A 207 2.71 -15.66 -1.97
N PRO A 208 2.98 -16.75 -2.70
CA PRO A 208 3.05 -16.72 -4.16
C PRO A 208 1.66 -16.60 -4.82
N GLN A 209 0.58 -16.89 -4.09
CA GLN A 209 -0.77 -16.94 -4.67
C GLN A 209 -1.25 -15.55 -5.10
N LEU A 210 -1.99 -15.54 -6.22
CA LEU A 210 -2.65 -14.38 -6.82
C LEU A 210 -4.15 -14.64 -6.89
N GLU A 211 -4.73 -14.92 -5.73
CA GLU A 211 -6.15 -15.20 -5.55
C GLU A 211 -6.71 -14.47 -4.34
N TRP A 212 -8.03 -14.29 -4.31
CA TRP A 212 -8.71 -13.64 -3.20
C TRP A 212 -8.81 -14.56 -1.99
N ASP A 213 -8.37 -14.08 -0.85
CA ASP A 213 -8.78 -14.65 0.44
C ASP A 213 -10.19 -14.15 0.75
N LEU A 214 -11.19 -15.02 0.56
CA LEU A 214 -12.58 -14.63 0.79
C LEU A 214 -12.86 -14.27 2.24
N ASN A 215 -12.10 -14.79 3.21
CA ASN A 215 -12.25 -14.36 4.60
C ASN A 215 -11.80 -12.90 4.76
N GLN A 216 -10.69 -12.50 4.13
CA GLN A 216 -10.26 -11.09 4.10
C GLN A 216 -11.31 -10.20 3.43
N VAL A 217 -11.90 -10.63 2.31
CA VAL A 217 -12.98 -9.89 1.64
C VAL A 217 -14.22 -9.74 2.52
N HIS A 218 -14.64 -10.82 3.20
CA HIS A 218 -15.74 -10.76 4.16
C HIS A 218 -15.42 -9.79 5.29
N THR A 219 -14.24 -9.90 5.91
CA THR A 219 -13.76 -8.99 6.95
C THR A 219 -13.71 -7.55 6.47
N ALA A 220 -13.27 -7.29 5.24
CA ALA A 220 -13.26 -5.97 4.63
C ALA A 220 -14.66 -5.38 4.49
N ALA A 221 -15.62 -6.18 4.06
CA ALA A 221 -17.00 -5.74 3.92
C ALA A 221 -17.66 -5.35 5.26
N HIS A 222 -17.10 -5.74 6.42
CA HIS A 222 -17.58 -5.24 7.73
C HIS A 222 -17.35 -3.73 7.93
N ALA A 223 -16.47 -3.11 7.16
CA ALA A 223 -16.31 -1.66 7.14
C ALA A 223 -17.54 -0.94 6.59
N LEU A 224 -18.38 -1.60 5.79
CA LEU A 224 -19.63 -1.03 5.26
C LEU A 224 -20.74 -0.98 6.32
N THR A 225 -21.72 -0.09 6.13
CA THR A 225 -22.98 -0.16 6.89
C THR A 225 -23.65 -1.52 6.69
N ALA A 226 -24.53 -1.95 7.60
CA ALA A 226 -25.17 -3.28 7.47
C ALA A 226 -25.96 -3.43 6.15
N ALA A 227 -26.66 -2.37 5.72
CA ALA A 227 -27.39 -2.33 4.46
C ALA A 227 -26.44 -2.40 3.25
N SER A 228 -25.41 -1.54 3.21
CA SER A 228 -24.46 -1.52 2.11
C SER A 228 -23.59 -2.77 2.04
N ARG A 229 -23.23 -3.37 3.19
CA ARG A 229 -22.57 -4.69 3.25
C ARG A 229 -23.41 -5.77 2.59
N LYS A 230 -24.71 -5.87 2.93
CA LYS A 230 -25.62 -6.85 2.34
C LYS A 230 -25.77 -6.65 0.82
N SER A 231 -25.91 -5.39 0.39
CA SER A 231 -25.98 -5.03 -1.03
C SER A 231 -24.69 -5.40 -1.77
N PHE A 232 -23.54 -5.03 -1.21
CA PHE A 232 -22.22 -5.34 -1.72
C PHE A 232 -22.03 -6.84 -1.90
N LEU A 233 -22.18 -7.64 -0.83
CA LEU A 233 -21.96 -9.09 -0.87
C LEU A 233 -22.84 -9.76 -1.92
N LYS A 234 -24.13 -9.42 -1.96
CA LYS A 234 -25.05 -9.92 -2.99
C LYS A 234 -24.56 -9.58 -4.41
N ARG A 235 -24.15 -8.33 -4.65
CA ARG A 235 -23.71 -7.87 -5.98
C ARG A 235 -22.41 -8.53 -6.43
N VAL A 236 -21.53 -8.89 -5.51
CA VAL A 236 -20.26 -9.58 -5.81
C VAL A 236 -20.34 -11.10 -5.69
N GLY A 237 -21.56 -11.66 -5.55
CA GLY A 237 -21.81 -13.10 -5.53
C GLY A 237 -21.43 -13.81 -4.23
N LEU A 238 -21.25 -13.07 -3.13
CA LEU A 238 -20.99 -13.60 -1.80
C LEU A 238 -22.29 -13.65 -0.97
N ARG A 239 -22.36 -14.57 -0.02
CA ARG A 239 -23.52 -14.78 0.86
C ARG A 239 -23.27 -14.25 2.26
#